data_AF-A0A1F3QX43-F1
#
_entry.id   AF-A0A1F3QX43-F1
#
_cell.length_a   1.000
_cell.length_b   1.000
_cell.length_c   1.000
_cell.angle_alpha   90.00
_cell.angle_beta   90.00
_cell.angle_gamma   90.00
#
_symmetry.space_group_name_H-M   'P 1'
#
loop_
_entity.id
_entity.type
_entity.pdbx_description
1 polymer ?
#
loop_
_entity_poly.entity_id
_entity_poly.type
_entity_poly.pdbx_seq_one_letter_code
_entity_poly.pdbx_strand_id
1 'polypeptide(L)'
;MDATKINELTTSIVSKIKEKRKLQGLSHENMANELKISPSAYNKIERRETKLTVERLLQIQQILDVSLTEFFDLKTENIYNQDIKDNGIGHQEVQNLYHDNKEMAEKFIRNLQEEIQFLRKQLEKV
;
A
#
# COMPACT_ATOMS: atom_id res chain seq x y z
N MET A 1 1.37 10.46 17.59
CA MET A 1 2.38 9.46 18.00
C MET A 1 3.46 10.19 18.76
N ASP A 2 3.89 9.68 19.90
CA ASP A 2 5.08 10.20 20.58
C ASP A 2 6.36 9.72 19.87
N ALA A 3 7.50 10.35 20.19
CA ALA A 3 8.78 10.02 19.58
C ALA A 3 9.24 8.58 19.87
N THR A 4 8.82 8.03 21.02
CA THR A 4 9.11 6.66 21.44
C THR A 4 8.49 5.66 20.47
N LYS A 5 7.20 5.83 20.15
CA LYS A 5 6.46 4.93 19.25
C LYS A 5 6.97 4.98 17.81
N ILE A 6 7.46 6.14 17.36
CA ILE A 6 8.11 6.28 16.04
C ILE A 6 9.42 5.47 16.00
N ASN A 7 10.21 5.53 17.07
CA ASN A 7 11.48 4.80 17.15
C ASN A 7 11.27 3.27 17.20
N GLU A 8 10.27 2.80 17.95
CA GLU A 8 9.87 1.39 18.00
C GLU A 8 9.43 0.89 16.62
N LEU A 9 8.56 1.64 15.93
CA LEU A 9 8.11 1.29 14.58
C LEU A 9 9.27 1.23 13.58
N THR A 10 10.16 2.23 13.61
CA THR A 10 11.35 2.27 12.77
C THR A 10 12.24 1.04 13.02
N THR A 11 12.35 0.63 14.28
CA THR A 11 13.12 -0.56 14.68
C THR A 11 12.52 -1.84 14.12
N SER A 12 11.20 -1.99 14.19
CA SER A 12 10.49 -3.14 13.61
C SER A 12 10.70 -3.21 12.09
N ILE A 13 10.49 -2.10 11.37
CA ILE A 13 10.64 -2.03 9.91
C ILE A 13 12.05 -2.43 9.48
N VAL A 14 13.09 -1.84 10.10
CA VAL A 14 14.48 -2.15 9.74
C VAL A 14 14.85 -3.60 10.04
N SER A 15 14.29 -4.17 11.12
CA SER A 15 14.51 -5.58 11.47
C SER A 15 13.93 -6.52 10.41
N LYS A 16 12.75 -6.22 9.87
CA LYS A 16 12.13 -7.00 8.79
C LYS A 16 12.83 -6.87 7.47
N ILE A 17 13.31 -5.67 7.11
CA ILE A 17 14.15 -5.48 5.92
C ILE A 17 15.36 -6.45 5.99
N LYS A 18 16.02 -6.48 7.15
CA LYS A 18 17.16 -7.36 7.39
C LYS A 18 16.78 -8.84 7.33
N GLU A 19 15.63 -9.22 7.87
CA GLU A 19 15.13 -10.60 7.84
C GLU A 19 14.81 -11.04 6.41
N LYS A 20 14.00 -10.28 5.68
CA LYS A 20 13.60 -10.57 4.29
C LYS A 20 14.82 -10.67 3.37
N ARG A 21 15.77 -9.75 3.49
CA ARG A 21 17.04 -9.81 2.76
C ARG A 21 17.78 -11.13 3.01
N LYS A 22 17.90 -11.54 4.28
CA LYS A 22 18.57 -12.80 4.64
C LYS A 22 17.81 -14.02 4.12
N LEU A 23 16.47 -14.02 4.19
CA LEU A 23 15.63 -15.10 3.67
C LEU A 23 15.82 -15.30 2.16
N GLN A 24 16.03 -14.22 1.42
CA GLN A 24 16.32 -14.26 -0.03
C GLN A 24 17.80 -14.52 -0.36
N GLY A 25 18.67 -14.69 0.65
CA GLY A 25 20.10 -14.91 0.43
C GLY A 25 20.85 -13.69 -0.10
N LEU A 26 20.27 -12.49 -0.05
CA LEU A 26 20.87 -11.27 -0.59
C LEU A 26 21.96 -10.75 0.37
N SER A 27 23.14 -10.48 -0.17
CA SER A 27 24.22 -9.84 0.59
C SER A 27 23.98 -8.33 0.76
N HIS A 28 24.75 -7.69 1.64
CA HIS A 28 24.78 -6.23 1.74
C HIS A 28 25.25 -5.57 0.44
N GLU A 29 26.14 -6.23 -0.30
CA GLU A 29 26.62 -5.73 -1.60
C GLU A 29 25.50 -5.78 -2.65
N ASN A 30 24.71 -6.88 -2.70
CA ASN A 30 23.59 -6.98 -3.64
C ASN A 30 22.60 -5.84 -3.43
N MET A 31 22.17 -5.61 -2.19
CA MET A 31 21.23 -4.52 -1.88
C MET A 31 21.81 -3.14 -2.20
N ALA A 32 23.09 -2.92 -1.87
CA ALA A 32 23.74 -1.65 -2.10
C ALA A 32 23.88 -1.34 -3.60
N ASN A 33 24.18 -2.35 -4.41
CA ASN A 33 24.27 -2.22 -5.86
C ASN A 33 22.93 -1.83 -6.47
N GLU A 34 21.84 -2.52 -6.10
CA GLU A 34 20.48 -2.18 -6.57
C GLU A 34 20.03 -0.79 -6.13
N LEU A 35 20.37 -0.39 -4.91
CA LEU A 35 20.08 0.95 -4.38
C LEU A 35 21.03 2.04 -4.89
N LYS A 36 22.07 1.69 -5.65
CA LYS A 36 23.13 2.59 -6.12
C LYS A 36 23.80 3.37 -4.97
N ILE A 37 24.12 2.66 -3.90
CA ILE A 37 24.84 3.19 -2.73
C ILE A 37 26.03 2.28 -2.39
N SER A 38 26.87 2.70 -1.43
CA SER A 38 27.95 1.83 -0.96
C SER A 38 27.42 0.72 -0.02
N PRO A 39 28.08 -0.46 0.05
CA PRO A 39 27.73 -1.50 1.02
C PRO A 39 27.74 -1.01 2.46
N SER A 40 28.67 -0.09 2.78
CA SER A 40 28.73 0.57 4.08
C SER A 40 27.49 1.44 4.36
N ALA A 41 27.00 2.18 3.37
CA ALA A 41 25.77 2.97 3.50
C ALA A 41 24.56 2.07 3.75
N TYR A 42 24.43 0.95 3.03
CA TYR A 42 23.34 -0.01 3.29
C TYR A 42 23.45 -0.64 4.70
N ASN A 43 24.65 -1.02 5.12
CA ASN A 43 24.88 -1.55 6.46
C ASN A 43 24.46 -0.55 7.56
N LYS A 44 24.73 0.75 7.38
CA LYS A 44 24.28 1.80 8.29
C LYS A 44 22.75 1.92 8.37
N ILE A 45 22.04 1.65 7.28
CA ILE A 45 20.57 1.58 7.27
C ILE A 45 20.10 0.42 8.18
N GLU A 46 20.65 -0.79 7.99
CA GLU A 46 20.28 -1.95 8.83
C GLU A 46 20.67 -1.78 10.31
N ARG A 47 21.70 -0.99 10.58
CA ARG A 47 22.14 -0.64 11.95
C ARG A 47 21.39 0.55 12.54
N ARG A 48 20.50 1.20 11.78
CA ARG A 48 19.78 2.44 12.16
C ARG A 48 20.69 3.63 12.46
N GLU A 49 21.91 3.61 11.93
CA GLU A 49 22.88 4.73 12.03
C GLU A 49 22.59 5.83 11.00
N THR A 50 21.75 5.54 10.02
CA THR A 50 21.25 6.51 9.05
C THR A 50 19.73 6.44 9.00
N LYS A 51 19.07 7.60 8.91
CA LYS A 51 17.62 7.67 8.80
C LYS A 51 17.16 6.99 7.50
N LEU A 52 16.27 6.03 7.62
CA LEU A 52 15.59 5.43 6.49
C LEU A 52 14.56 6.42 5.94
N THR A 53 14.76 6.89 4.70
CA THR A 53 13.78 7.75 4.03
C THR A 53 12.68 6.89 3.41
N VAL A 54 11.52 7.51 3.16
CA VAL A 54 10.39 6.84 2.49
C VAL A 54 10.80 6.36 1.09
N GLU A 55 11.51 7.18 0.32
CA GLU A 55 12.03 6.81 -1.00
C GLU A 55 12.90 5.55 -0.93
N ARG A 56 13.79 5.45 0.07
CA ARG A 56 14.63 4.27 0.24
C ARG A 56 13.83 3.03 0.64
N LEU A 57 12.83 3.19 1.50
CA LEU A 57 11.91 2.10 1.81
C LEU A 57 11.16 1.61 0.56
N LEU A 58 10.72 2.53 -0.31
CA LEU A 58 10.03 2.21 -1.56
C LEU A 58 10.93 1.47 -2.56
N GLN A 59 12.23 1.79 -2.61
CA GLN A 59 13.18 1.06 -3.43
C GLN A 59 13.50 -0.32 -2.82
N ILE A 60 13.67 -0.39 -1.51
CA ILE A 60 13.93 -1.65 -0.80
C ILE A 60 12.79 -2.65 -0.99
N GLN A 61 11.52 -2.21 -0.95
CA GLN A 61 10.39 -3.11 -1.20
C GLN A 61 10.42 -3.72 -2.62
N GLN A 62 10.89 -2.96 -3.61
CA GLN A 62 10.96 -3.43 -5.00
C GLN A 62 12.06 -4.48 -5.15
N ILE A 63 13.21 -4.25 -4.50
CA ILE A 63 14.34 -5.18 -4.53
C ILE A 63 13.99 -6.48 -3.82
N LEU A 64 13.28 -6.38 -2.68
CA LEU A 64 12.89 -7.54 -1.88
C LEU A 64 11.61 -8.20 -2.37
N ASP A 65 10.90 -7.62 -3.34
CA ASP A 65 9.58 -8.09 -3.80
C ASP A 65 8.61 -8.38 -2.62
N VAL A 66 8.54 -7.42 -1.69
CA VAL A 66 7.75 -7.52 -0.45
C VAL A 66 6.83 -6.32 -0.37
N SER A 67 5.57 -6.50 0.01
CA SER A 67 4.65 -5.36 0.12
C SER A 67 5.02 -4.45 1.32
N LEU A 68 4.65 -3.16 1.23
CA LEU A 68 4.77 -2.27 2.39
C LEU A 68 3.96 -2.78 3.60
N THR A 69 2.80 -3.41 3.38
CA THR A 69 1.96 -3.89 4.49
C THR A 69 2.69 -4.91 5.36
N GLU A 70 3.56 -5.73 4.77
CA GLU A 70 4.42 -6.66 5.51
C GLU A 70 5.45 -5.94 6.39
N PHE A 71 6.03 -4.82 5.95
CA PHE A 71 6.98 -4.06 6.78
C PHE A 71 6.31 -3.40 7.98
N PHE A 72 5.06 -2.96 7.83
CA PHE A 72 4.35 -2.22 8.87
C PHE A 72 3.51 -3.11 9.82
N ASP A 73 3.52 -4.44 9.66
CA ASP A 73 2.58 -5.36 10.36
C ASP A 73 1.14 -4.86 10.26
N LEU A 74 0.81 -4.24 9.13
CA LEU A 74 -0.57 -3.84 8.88
C LEU A 74 -1.31 -5.14 8.67
N LYS A 75 -1.96 -5.61 9.73
CA LYS A 75 -2.87 -6.73 9.63
C LYS A 75 -3.88 -6.36 8.56
N THR A 76 -3.81 -7.02 7.42
CA THR A 76 -4.95 -7.17 6.52
C THR A 76 -5.95 -8.08 7.23
N GLU A 77 -6.58 -7.60 8.30
CA GLU A 77 -7.76 -8.26 8.87
C GLU A 77 -8.91 -8.06 7.88
N ASN A 78 -8.93 -8.80 6.78
CA ASN A 78 -10.07 -8.91 5.89
C ASN A 78 -10.15 -10.31 5.27
N ILE A 79 -10.13 -11.34 6.11
CA ILE A 79 -10.81 -12.59 5.78
C ILE A 79 -11.55 -13.05 7.05
N TYR A 80 -12.75 -12.49 7.25
CA TYR A 80 -13.73 -13.16 8.09
C TYR A 80 -14.41 -14.22 7.21
N ASN A 81 -13.96 -15.47 7.30
CA ASN A 81 -14.80 -16.60 6.90
C ASN A 81 -15.95 -16.69 7.91
N GLN A 82 -17.02 -15.93 7.71
CA GLN A 82 -18.25 -16.16 8.43
C GLN A 82 -18.93 -17.38 7.83
N ASP A 83 -18.92 -18.49 8.57
CA ASP A 83 -19.99 -19.48 8.45
C ASP A 83 -21.28 -18.77 8.84
N ILE A 84 -22.10 -18.41 7.84
CA ILE A 84 -23.42 -17.83 8.05
C ILE A 84 -24.31 -18.93 8.62
N LYS A 85 -24.29 -19.10 9.94
CA LYS A 85 -25.35 -19.79 10.67
C LYS A 85 -26.37 -18.73 11.06
N ASP A 86 -27.40 -18.65 10.23
CA ASP A 86 -28.73 -18.10 10.44
C ASP A 86 -28.83 -16.82 11.32
N ASN A 87 -29.18 -15.69 10.68
CA ASN A 87 -29.61 -14.42 11.29
C ASN A 87 -28.60 -13.48 11.98
N GLY A 88 -27.29 -13.58 11.71
CA GLY A 88 -26.34 -12.53 12.11
C GLY A 88 -26.36 -11.34 11.15
N ILE A 89 -26.95 -10.19 11.54
CA ILE A 89 -26.72 -8.91 10.83
C ILE A 89 -25.27 -8.50 11.10
N GLY A 90 -24.36 -8.82 10.18
CA GLY A 90 -22.98 -8.38 10.20
C GLY A 90 -22.89 -6.91 9.82
N HIS A 91 -22.54 -6.05 10.78
CA HIS A 91 -22.10 -4.69 10.47
C HIS A 91 -20.72 -4.75 9.82
N GLN A 92 -20.68 -4.66 8.50
CA GLN A 92 -19.46 -4.48 7.74
C GLN A 92 -19.19 -2.98 7.61
N GLU A 93 -18.03 -2.49 8.05
CA GLU A 93 -17.59 -1.15 7.66
C GLU A 93 -17.13 -1.19 6.19
N VAL A 94 -18.06 -0.86 5.30
CA VAL A 94 -17.92 -0.86 3.82
C VAL A 94 -17.12 0.37 3.35
N GLN A 95 -16.14 0.88 4.10
CA GLN A 95 -15.50 2.17 3.79
C GLN A 95 -14.87 2.22 2.38
N ASN A 96 -14.22 1.16 1.92
CA ASN A 96 -13.53 1.15 0.62
C ASN A 96 -14.47 0.91 -0.57
N LEU A 97 -15.57 0.18 -0.38
CA LEU A 97 -16.59 -0.04 -1.42
C LEU A 97 -17.37 1.24 -1.74
N TYR A 98 -17.57 2.14 -0.76
CA TYR A 98 -18.26 3.41 -1.00
C TYR A 98 -17.47 4.36 -1.91
N HIS A 99 -16.14 4.30 -1.89
CA HIS A 99 -15.31 5.17 -2.72
C HIS A 99 -15.37 4.78 -4.19
N ASP A 100 -15.12 3.49 -4.49
CA ASP A 100 -15.15 2.95 -5.85
C ASP A 100 -16.55 3.06 -6.47
N ASN A 101 -17.60 2.80 -5.68
CA ASN A 101 -18.98 2.95 -6.14
C ASN A 101 -19.33 4.42 -6.44
N LYS A 102 -18.79 5.38 -5.67
CA LYS A 102 -19.02 6.80 -5.92
C LYS A 102 -18.37 7.25 -7.23
N GLU A 103 -17.12 6.88 -7.47
CA GLU A 103 -16.41 7.24 -8.71
C GLU A 103 -17.11 6.64 -9.94
N MET A 104 -17.53 5.37 -9.84
CA MET A 104 -18.28 4.70 -10.89
C MET A 104 -19.64 5.38 -11.14
N ALA A 105 -20.40 5.71 -10.10
CA ALA A 105 -21.68 6.40 -10.21
C ALA A 105 -21.51 7.78 -10.87
N GLU A 106 -20.50 8.54 -10.49
CA GLU A 106 -20.19 9.84 -11.10
C GLU A 106 -19.85 9.69 -12.60
N LYS A 107 -19.12 8.64 -12.99
CA LYS A 107 -18.81 8.35 -14.39
C LYS A 107 -20.07 8.01 -15.19
N PHE A 108 -20.96 7.20 -14.63
CA PHE A 108 -22.24 6.88 -15.27
C PHE A 108 -23.12 8.13 -15.44
N ILE A 109 -23.21 8.98 -14.41
CA ILE A 109 -23.99 10.22 -14.48
C ILE A 109 -23.44 11.14 -15.59
N ARG A 110 -22.12 11.30 -15.68
CA ARG A 110 -21.50 12.11 -16.74
C ARG A 110 -21.85 11.58 -18.14
N ASN A 111 -21.68 10.28 -18.37
CA ASN A 111 -22.00 9.67 -19.66
C ASN A 111 -23.48 9.87 -20.05
N LEU A 112 -24.41 9.69 -19.09
CA LEU A 112 -25.84 9.90 -19.35
C LEU A 112 -26.16 11.37 -19.65
N GLN A 113 -25.51 12.32 -18.98
CA GLN A 113 -25.68 13.75 -19.26
C GLN A 113 -25.18 14.12 -20.66
N GLU A 114 -24.03 13.59 -21.07
CA GLU A 114 -23.47 13.79 -22.41
C GLU A 114 -24.40 13.24 -23.49
N GLU A 115 -24.94 12.03 -23.28
CA GLU A 115 -25.89 11.41 -24.22
C GLU A 115 -27.20 12.20 -24.33
N ILE A 116 -27.76 12.65 -23.20
CA ILE A 116 -28.95 13.51 -23.19
C ILE A 116 -28.67 14.81 -23.96
N GLN A 117 -27.50 15.42 -23.77
CA GLN A 117 -27.14 16.65 -24.46
C GLN A 117 -26.99 16.41 -25.98
N PHE A 118 -26.40 15.29 -26.37
CA PHE A 118 -26.29 14.88 -27.77
C PHE A 118 -27.67 14.69 -28.42
N LEU A 119 -28.55 13.93 -27.77
CA LEU A 119 -29.91 13.66 -28.27
C LEU A 119 -30.76 14.94 -28.35
N ARG A 120 -30.66 15.84 -27.36
CA ARG A 120 -31.33 17.15 -27.40
C ARG A 120 -30.88 18.00 -28.59
N LYS A 121 -29.57 18.03 -28.88
CA LYS A 121 -29.02 18.74 -30.05
C LYS A 121 -29.48 18.15 -31.39
N GLN A 122 -29.75 16.84 -31.44
CA GLN A 122 -30.31 16.19 -32.63
C GLN A 122 -31.77 16.64 -32.86
N LEU A 123 -32.56 16.76 -31.79
CA LEU A 123 -33.95 17.20 -31.85
C LEU A 123 -34.10 18.69 -32.19
N GLU A 124 -33.16 19.55 -31.78
CA GLU A 124 -33.16 20.99 -32.14
C GLU A 124 -32.82 21.26 -33.63
N LYS A 125 -32.33 20.25 -34.37
CA LYS A 125 -32.00 20.37 -35.80
C LYS A 125 -33.14 19.92 -36.73
N VAL A 126 -34.30 19.59 -36.18
CA VAL A 126 -35.55 19.25 -36.89
C VAL A 126 -36.54 20.40 -36.72
#